data_AF-A0AAD4VS56-F1
#
_entry.id   AF-A0AAD4VS56-F1
#
_cell.length_a   1.000
_cell.length_b   1.000
_cell.length_c   1.000
_cell.angle_alpha   90.00
_cell.angle_beta   90.00
_cell.angle_gamma   90.00
#
_symmetry.space_group_name_H-M   'P 1'
#
loop_
_entity.id
_entity.type
_entity.pdbx_description
1 polymer ?
#
loop_
_entity_poly.entity_id
_entity_poly.type
_entity_poly.pdbx_seq_one_letter_code
_entity_poly.pdbx_strand_id
1 'polypeptide(L)'
;MGCTFSGLNALYDAVNGGGDVWINETRFKIVRQLGEGGFAYVFLVKEVVSDSSASGGGGLAKKFKDPSHVSDDGTYAMKKVLIQNSEQLELVKEEIRVSSLFSHPNLLPLLDHAIISVKPTQEASWNHEAYLLFPVHLDGTLLDNAKTMKTKKEFFSTSDVLQIFRQICAGLKHMHSFDPPYAHNDIKPGNVLITHRKGQPPLAILMDFGSARPARRQIRSRSEALQLQEWASEHCSAPFRAPELWDCPSHADIDERTDIWSLGCTLYAILYGVSPFEYALGESGGSLQLAIVNVQIKWPAGPKPPYPDALHQFITWMLQPQAAVRPRIDDIIIHVDKLISKFSQ
;
A
#
# COMPACT_ATOMS: atom_id res chain seq x y z
N MET A 1 37.22 -7.14 -18.88
CA MET A 1 37.74 -7.88 -17.71
C MET A 1 36.98 -7.40 -16.50
N GLY A 2 35.91 -8.11 -16.15
CA GLY A 2 35.01 -7.76 -15.05
C GLY A 2 35.55 -8.31 -13.74
N CYS A 3 35.66 -7.45 -12.73
CA CYS A 3 35.92 -7.86 -11.36
C CYS A 3 34.58 -8.14 -10.69
N THR A 4 34.26 -9.43 -10.56
CA THR A 4 33.32 -9.95 -9.58
C THR A 4 33.90 -9.71 -8.19
N PHE A 5 33.42 -8.69 -7.47
CA PHE A 5 33.69 -8.58 -6.04
C PHE A 5 32.79 -9.56 -5.29
N SER A 6 33.36 -10.74 -5.07
CA SER A 6 32.92 -11.78 -4.16
C SER A 6 32.59 -11.22 -2.78
N GLY A 7 31.43 -11.58 -2.25
CA GLY A 7 31.01 -11.24 -0.90
C GLY A 7 32.04 -11.66 0.14
N LEU A 8 32.37 -10.74 1.06
CA LEU A 8 33.04 -11.07 2.32
C LEU A 8 32.97 -10.00 3.42
N ASN A 9 32.16 -8.94 3.30
CA ASN A 9 32.02 -7.94 4.38
C ASN A 9 30.57 -7.65 4.86
N ALA A 10 29.58 -8.48 4.49
CA ALA A 10 28.17 -8.23 4.83
C ALA A 10 27.65 -9.03 6.04
N LEU A 11 28.52 -9.70 6.81
CA LEU A 11 28.10 -10.84 7.64
C LEU A 11 28.29 -10.69 9.15
N TYR A 12 28.23 -9.48 9.73
CA TYR A 12 28.29 -9.37 11.19
C TYR A 12 27.38 -8.37 11.94
N ASP A 13 26.42 -7.67 11.32
CA ASP A 13 25.54 -6.77 12.11
C ASP A 13 24.07 -6.64 11.64
N ALA A 14 23.58 -7.58 10.83
CA ALA A 14 22.31 -7.44 10.13
C ALA A 14 21.03 -7.78 10.93
N VAL A 15 21.15 -8.10 12.23
CA VAL A 15 19.99 -8.27 13.13
C VAL A 15 19.85 -7.11 14.13
N ASN A 16 20.90 -6.29 14.32
CA ASN A 16 20.94 -5.22 15.33
C ASN A 16 21.12 -3.80 14.74
N GLY A 17 20.91 -3.59 13.44
CA GLY A 17 20.85 -2.24 12.86
C GLY A 17 22.19 -1.52 12.71
N GLY A 18 23.31 -2.26 12.62
CA GLY A 18 24.66 -1.70 12.50
C GLY A 18 25.38 -2.08 11.21
N GLY A 19 24.80 -1.86 10.02
CA GLY A 19 25.43 -2.31 8.78
C GLY A 19 25.18 -1.40 7.57
N ASP A 20 26.13 -1.44 6.65
CA ASP A 20 25.96 -0.85 5.32
C ASP A 20 25.41 -1.90 4.36
N VAL A 21 24.48 -1.49 3.52
CA VAL A 21 23.82 -2.29 2.49
C VAL A 21 24.12 -1.68 1.14
N TRP A 22 24.33 -2.54 0.14
CA TRP A 22 24.48 -2.12 -1.25
C TRP A 22 23.22 -2.47 -2.02
N ILE A 23 22.65 -1.49 -2.69
CA ILE A 23 21.63 -1.70 -3.72
C ILE A 23 22.27 -1.25 -5.02
N ASN A 24 22.54 -2.23 -5.89
CA ASN A 24 23.36 -2.04 -7.09
C ASN A 24 24.71 -1.36 -6.76
N GLU A 25 24.97 -0.18 -7.32
CA GLU A 25 26.22 0.57 -7.14
C GLU A 25 26.17 1.55 -5.96
N THR A 26 25.02 1.67 -5.28
CA THR A 26 24.79 2.67 -4.25
C THR A 26 24.88 2.04 -2.86
N ARG A 27 25.69 2.66 -1.98
CA ARG A 27 25.87 2.25 -0.59
C ARG A 27 24.94 3.04 0.31
N PHE A 28 24.23 2.33 1.18
CA PHE A 28 23.33 2.89 2.17
C PHE A 28 23.74 2.43 3.57
N LYS A 29 23.70 3.34 4.53
CA LYS A 29 23.85 3.03 5.95
C LYS A 29 22.47 2.82 6.56
N ILE A 30 22.27 1.69 7.25
CA ILE A 30 21.05 1.48 8.05
C ILE A 30 21.07 2.42 9.25
N VAL A 31 19.99 3.18 9.44
CA VAL A 31 19.83 4.11 10.56
C VAL A 31 19.03 3.46 11.68
N ARG A 32 17.86 2.90 11.36
CA ARG A 32 16.99 2.17 12.31
C ARG A 32 15.93 1.35 11.56
N GLN A 33 15.32 0.39 12.24
CA GLN A 33 14.13 -0.30 11.73
C GLN A 33 12.88 0.59 11.90
N LEU A 34 12.02 0.59 10.88
CA LEU A 34 10.73 1.28 10.85
C LEU A 34 9.57 0.32 11.12
N GLY A 35 9.68 -0.94 10.67
CA GLY A 35 8.65 -1.95 10.88
C GLY A 35 9.07 -3.34 10.39
N GLU A 36 8.26 -4.34 10.68
CA GLU A 36 8.42 -5.73 10.23
C GLU A 36 7.06 -6.38 9.97
N GLY A 37 7.06 -7.39 9.10
CA GLY A 37 5.90 -8.23 8.81
C GLY A 37 6.33 -9.50 8.09
N GLY A 38 6.08 -10.66 8.70
CA GLY A 38 6.46 -11.96 8.14
C GLY A 38 7.95 -12.04 7.84
N PHE A 39 8.30 -12.16 6.55
CA PHE A 39 9.67 -12.22 6.06
C PHE A 39 10.21 -10.88 5.54
N ALA A 40 9.47 -9.78 5.73
CA ALA A 40 9.82 -8.45 5.28
C ALA A 40 10.11 -7.51 6.46
N TYR A 41 11.16 -6.71 6.31
CA TYR A 41 11.61 -5.72 7.26
C TYR A 41 11.77 -4.38 6.55
N VAL A 42 11.35 -3.29 7.18
CA VAL A 42 11.48 -1.94 6.63
C VAL A 42 12.47 -1.15 7.48
N PHE A 43 13.47 -0.57 6.85
CA PHE A 43 14.52 0.21 7.50
C PHE A 43 14.54 1.65 6.99
N LEU A 44 14.88 2.57 7.88
CA LEU A 44 15.33 3.90 7.51
C LEU A 44 16.81 3.81 7.12
N VAL A 45 17.15 4.28 5.93
CA VAL A 45 18.53 4.22 5.42
C VAL A 45 18.98 5.59 4.92
N LYS A 46 20.29 5.82 4.93
CA LYS A 46 20.92 7.05 4.43
C LYS A 46 21.99 6.72 3.39
N GLU A 47 21.95 7.38 2.25
CA GLU A 47 22.97 7.21 1.21
C GLU A 47 24.34 7.65 1.75
N VAL A 48 25.35 6.79 1.58
CA VAL A 48 26.74 7.09 1.94
C VAL A 48 27.41 7.70 0.71
N VAL A 49 27.48 9.02 0.66
CA VAL A 49 28.19 9.74 -0.40
C VAL A 49 29.68 9.51 -0.22
N SER A 50 30.33 8.86 -1.18
CA SER A 50 31.79 8.78 -1.21
C SER A 50 32.37 10.12 -1.65
N ASP A 51 33.30 10.68 -0.88
CA ASP A 51 34.08 11.86 -1.26
C ASP A 51 34.92 11.55 -2.51
N SER A 52 34.32 11.70 -3.69
CA SER A 52 35.01 11.64 -4.97
C SER A 52 35.38 13.06 -5.41
N SER A 53 36.20 13.73 -4.58
CA SER A 53 36.92 14.95 -4.93
C SER A 53 38.37 14.70 -5.39
N ALA A 54 38.72 13.44 -5.73
CA ALA A 54 40.06 13.09 -6.20
C ALA A 54 40.06 11.99 -7.28
N SER A 55 39.42 12.24 -8.43
CA SER A 55 39.92 11.83 -9.75
C SER A 55 38.92 12.21 -10.84
N GLY A 56 39.40 12.99 -11.81
CA GLY A 56 38.62 13.37 -12.98
C GLY A 56 38.22 12.14 -13.79
N GLY A 57 36.91 11.96 -13.93
CA GLY A 57 36.29 10.93 -14.75
C GLY A 57 34.79 10.99 -14.57
N GLY A 58 34.10 11.72 -15.45
CA GLY A 58 32.64 11.80 -15.44
C GLY A 58 32.03 10.41 -15.60
N GLY A 59 31.42 9.88 -14.53
CA GLY A 59 30.79 8.57 -14.51
C GLY A 59 29.67 8.48 -13.48
N LEU A 60 28.43 8.56 -13.97
CA LEU A 60 27.21 7.94 -13.42
C LEU A 60 26.62 8.32 -12.04
N ALA A 61 27.04 9.39 -11.35
CA ALA A 61 26.40 9.85 -10.10
C ALA A 61 24.98 10.50 -10.23
N LYS A 62 24.17 10.13 -11.24
CA LYS A 62 22.94 10.88 -11.63
C LYS A 62 21.61 10.11 -11.58
N LYS A 63 21.56 8.86 -11.11
CA LYS A 63 20.35 8.03 -11.32
C LYS A 63 19.16 8.26 -10.37
N PHE A 64 19.34 8.86 -9.18
CA PHE A 64 18.25 8.88 -8.16
C PHE A 64 17.68 10.23 -7.73
N LYS A 65 18.12 11.35 -8.28
CA LYS A 65 17.76 12.65 -7.70
C LYS A 65 16.63 13.33 -8.45
N ASP A 66 15.42 12.78 -8.36
CA ASP A 66 14.29 13.69 -8.21
C ASP A 66 14.35 14.22 -6.77
N PRO A 67 14.62 15.52 -6.55
CA PRO A 67 14.67 16.07 -5.20
C PRO A 67 13.38 15.86 -4.40
N SER A 68 12.26 15.55 -5.07
CA SER A 68 10.98 15.25 -4.42
C SER A 68 10.99 13.93 -3.64
N HIS A 69 11.90 13.00 -3.95
CA HIS A 69 11.93 11.64 -3.40
C HIS A 69 12.93 11.44 -2.24
N VAL A 70 13.68 12.50 -1.90
CA VAL A 70 14.62 12.49 -0.79
C VAL A 70 14.00 13.29 0.36
N SER A 71 14.02 12.74 1.57
CA SER A 71 13.64 13.54 2.75
C SER A 71 14.62 14.69 3.00
N ASP A 72 14.20 15.67 3.80
CA ASP A 72 15.03 16.83 4.15
C ASP A 72 16.39 16.44 4.77
N ASP A 73 16.46 15.30 5.46
CA ASP A 73 17.67 14.78 6.10
C ASP A 73 18.47 13.77 5.26
N GLY A 74 18.07 13.55 4.00
CA GLY A 74 18.77 12.68 3.06
C GLY A 74 18.50 11.18 3.28
N THR A 75 17.34 10.82 3.83
CA THR A 75 16.97 9.45 4.17
C THR A 75 15.92 8.86 3.23
N TYR A 76 15.86 7.53 3.22
CA TYR A 76 14.97 6.70 2.41
C TYR A 76 14.41 5.55 3.24
N ALA A 77 13.34 4.92 2.74
CA ALA A 77 12.83 3.67 3.27
C ALA A 77 13.35 2.51 2.42
N MET A 78 13.90 1.48 3.06
CA MET A 78 14.37 0.26 2.39
C MET A 78 13.61 -0.95 2.95
N LYS A 79 12.85 -1.63 2.09
CA LYS A 79 12.23 -2.92 2.38
C LYS A 79 13.23 -4.04 2.06
N LYS A 80 13.59 -4.83 3.06
CA LYS A 80 14.37 -6.07 2.93
C LYS A 80 13.42 -7.26 3.03
N VAL A 81 13.45 -8.17 2.06
CA VAL A 81 12.62 -9.40 2.05
C VAL A 81 13.53 -10.62 2.07
N LEU A 82 13.30 -11.53 3.02
CA LEU A 82 13.98 -12.82 3.11
C LEU A 82 13.21 -13.86 2.29
N ILE A 83 13.88 -14.52 1.34
CA ILE A 83 13.24 -15.39 0.36
C ILE A 83 13.74 -16.83 0.54
N GLN A 84 12.80 -17.73 0.85
CA GLN A 84 13.08 -19.13 1.21
C GLN A 84 12.86 -20.10 0.05
N ASN A 85 11.93 -19.78 -0.87
CA ASN A 85 11.55 -20.66 -1.96
C ASN A 85 11.31 -19.88 -3.27
N SER A 86 11.13 -20.63 -4.36
CA SER A 86 10.92 -20.06 -5.70
C SER A 86 9.61 -19.28 -5.82
N GLU A 87 8.56 -19.68 -5.10
CA GLU A 87 7.26 -19.01 -5.14
C GLU A 87 7.35 -17.59 -4.56
N GLN A 88 7.96 -17.45 -3.38
CA GLN A 88 8.25 -16.15 -2.77
C GLN A 88 9.13 -15.28 -3.68
N LEU A 89 10.11 -15.88 -4.37
CA LEU A 89 10.96 -15.15 -5.31
C LEU A 89 10.14 -14.57 -6.47
N GLU A 90 9.22 -15.34 -7.03
CA GLU A 90 8.35 -14.86 -8.12
C GLU A 90 7.37 -13.79 -7.64
N LEU A 91 6.82 -13.91 -6.42
CA LEU A 91 5.99 -12.86 -5.83
C LEU A 91 6.75 -11.54 -5.68
N VAL A 92 7.98 -11.57 -5.18
CA VAL A 92 8.82 -10.37 -5.03
C VAL A 92 9.21 -9.78 -6.38
N LYS A 93 9.54 -10.61 -7.38
CA LYS A 93 9.80 -10.13 -8.75
C LYS A 93 8.58 -9.46 -9.36
N GLU A 94 7.39 -10.03 -9.13
CA GLU A 94 6.13 -9.45 -9.61
C GLU A 94 5.83 -8.12 -8.91
N GLU A 95 6.02 -8.03 -7.58
CA GLU A 95 5.91 -6.76 -6.83
C GLU A 95 6.83 -5.69 -7.42
N ILE A 96 8.10 -6.02 -7.68
CA ILE A 96 9.08 -5.11 -8.30
C ILE A 96 8.61 -4.68 -9.70
N ARG A 97 8.19 -5.65 -10.53
CA ARG A 97 7.74 -5.40 -11.90
C ARG A 97 6.53 -4.47 -11.91
N VAL A 98 5.52 -4.74 -11.08
CA VAL A 98 4.29 -3.95 -10.98
C VAL A 98 4.57 -2.57 -10.41
N SER A 99 5.36 -2.47 -9.34
CA SER A 99 5.75 -1.17 -8.76
C SER A 99 6.47 -0.27 -9.77
N SER A 100 7.25 -0.87 -10.68
CA SER A 100 7.96 -0.16 -11.74
C SER A 100 7.05 0.34 -12.88
N LEU A 101 5.79 -0.12 -12.97
CA LEU A 101 4.85 0.34 -13.99
C LEU A 101 4.28 1.72 -13.69
N PHE A 102 4.14 2.07 -12.42
CA PHE A 102 3.34 3.21 -11.99
C PHE A 102 4.21 4.44 -11.73
N SER A 103 3.79 5.58 -12.25
CA SER A 103 4.41 6.87 -11.99
C SER A 103 3.33 7.92 -11.76
N HIS A 104 3.06 8.21 -10.49
CA HIS A 104 1.99 9.12 -10.10
C HIS A 104 2.28 9.69 -8.69
N PRO A 105 1.98 10.97 -8.40
CA PRO A 105 2.27 11.60 -7.10
C PRO A 105 1.58 10.96 -5.89
N ASN A 106 0.51 10.19 -6.11
CA ASN A 106 -0.24 9.48 -5.06
C ASN A 106 0.00 7.97 -5.05
N LEU A 107 1.05 7.48 -5.74
CA LEU A 107 1.51 6.09 -5.71
C LEU A 107 2.99 6.08 -5.31
N LEU A 108 3.37 5.23 -4.36
CA LEU A 108 4.74 5.20 -3.84
C LEU A 108 5.70 4.69 -4.93
N PRO A 109 6.65 5.51 -5.42
CA PRO A 109 7.54 5.08 -6.48
C PRO A 109 8.61 4.12 -5.93
N LEU A 110 8.87 3.03 -6.66
CA LEU A 110 10.06 2.21 -6.44
C LEU A 110 11.27 2.95 -7.03
N LEU A 111 12.19 3.38 -6.16
CA LEU A 111 13.39 4.10 -6.58
C LEU A 111 14.40 3.13 -7.15
N ASP A 112 14.81 2.13 -6.36
CA ASP A 112 15.78 1.13 -6.78
C ASP A 112 15.45 -0.25 -6.18
N HIS A 113 16.04 -1.29 -6.74
CA HIS A 113 15.93 -2.63 -6.17
C HIS A 113 17.15 -3.51 -6.49
N ALA A 114 17.35 -4.54 -5.67
CA ALA A 114 18.31 -5.60 -5.93
C ALA A 114 17.80 -6.93 -5.37
N ILE A 115 18.09 -8.03 -6.06
CA ILE A 115 17.90 -9.39 -5.54
C ILE A 115 19.26 -10.06 -5.54
N ILE A 116 19.68 -10.56 -4.38
CA ILE A 116 20.97 -11.23 -4.21
C ILE A 116 20.76 -12.66 -3.71
N SER A 117 21.57 -13.59 -4.21
CA SER A 117 21.64 -14.93 -3.64
C SER A 117 22.51 -14.90 -2.39
N VAL A 118 22.03 -15.53 -1.32
CA VAL A 118 22.76 -15.68 -0.06
C VAL A 118 22.98 -17.16 0.24
N LYS A 119 24.09 -17.48 0.91
CA LYS A 119 24.34 -18.86 1.34
C LYS A 119 23.45 -19.14 2.56
N PRO A 120 22.59 -20.17 2.52
CA PRO A 120 21.85 -20.59 3.70
C PRO A 120 22.83 -20.95 4.82
N THR A 121 22.52 -20.54 6.05
CA THR A 121 23.32 -20.92 7.23
C THR A 121 22.55 -21.97 8.03
N GLN A 122 23.19 -22.57 9.04
CA GLN A 122 22.49 -23.51 9.93
C GLN A 122 21.31 -22.86 10.67
N GLU A 123 21.32 -21.53 10.83
CA GLU A 123 20.29 -20.74 11.52
C GLU A 123 19.34 -20.01 10.56
N ALA A 124 19.70 -19.87 9.28
CA ALA A 124 18.95 -19.11 8.27
C ALA A 124 18.56 -19.99 7.08
N SER A 125 17.26 -20.20 6.89
CA SER A 125 16.70 -21.04 5.83
C SER A 125 16.48 -20.32 4.49
N TRP A 126 16.75 -19.01 4.38
CA TRP A 126 16.58 -18.26 3.14
C TRP A 126 17.81 -18.37 2.23
N ASN A 127 17.57 -18.33 0.92
CA ASN A 127 18.60 -18.46 -0.11
C ASN A 127 18.71 -17.22 -1.01
N HIS A 128 17.76 -16.30 -0.91
CA HIS A 128 17.82 -14.99 -1.55
C HIS A 128 17.38 -13.90 -0.57
N GLU A 129 17.86 -12.69 -0.83
CA GLU A 129 17.39 -11.47 -0.19
C GLU A 129 17.04 -10.46 -1.28
N ALA A 130 15.90 -9.79 -1.13
CA ALA A 130 15.53 -8.67 -1.98
C ALA A 130 15.56 -7.37 -1.18
N TYR A 131 15.99 -6.30 -1.84
CA TYR A 131 16.08 -4.95 -1.32
C TYR A 131 15.30 -4.03 -2.26
N LEU A 132 14.31 -3.31 -1.74
CA LEU A 132 13.52 -2.33 -2.49
C LEU A 132 13.63 -0.98 -1.78
N LEU A 133 13.98 0.07 -2.53
CA LEU A 133 14.21 1.42 -2.02
C LEU A 133 13.05 2.35 -2.42
N PHE A 134 12.57 3.13 -1.46
CA PHE A 134 11.43 4.04 -1.61
C PHE A 134 11.72 5.41 -0.96
N PRO A 135 11.00 6.47 -1.35
CA PRO A 135 10.93 7.68 -0.53
C PRO A 135 10.41 7.34 0.87
N VAL A 136 10.95 8.01 1.89
CA VAL A 136 10.48 7.80 3.27
C VAL A 136 9.37 8.78 3.64
N HIS A 137 8.32 8.26 4.27
CA HIS A 137 7.22 9.04 4.84
C HIS A 137 7.15 8.78 6.35
N LEU A 138 7.73 9.71 7.13
CA LEU A 138 7.93 9.53 8.58
C LEU A 138 6.68 9.74 9.43
N ASP A 139 5.64 10.37 8.88
CA ASP A 139 4.35 10.53 9.57
C ASP A 139 3.52 9.24 9.59
N GLY A 140 4.06 8.15 9.01
CA GLY A 140 3.48 6.82 9.05
C GLY A 140 2.26 6.65 8.15
N THR A 141 1.48 5.61 8.45
CA THR A 141 0.29 5.27 7.66
C THR A 141 -0.95 6.01 8.17
N LEU A 142 -1.99 6.05 7.34
CA LEU A 142 -3.30 6.56 7.71
C LEU A 142 -3.91 5.76 8.87
N LEU A 143 -3.59 4.46 8.98
CA LEU A 143 -3.93 3.63 10.13
C LEU A 143 -3.25 4.13 11.43
N ASP A 144 -1.96 4.46 11.38
CA ASP A 144 -1.21 4.95 12.55
C ASP A 144 -1.73 6.32 13.00
N ASN A 145 -2.04 7.19 12.03
CA ASN A 145 -2.66 8.48 12.29
C ASN A 145 -4.06 8.32 12.90
N ALA A 146 -4.91 7.44 12.35
CA ALA A 146 -6.24 7.17 12.90
C ALA A 146 -6.17 6.58 14.32
N LYS A 147 -5.22 5.68 14.61
CA LYS A 147 -4.97 5.17 15.96
C LYS A 147 -4.58 6.31 16.92
N THR A 148 -3.68 7.19 16.49
CA THR A 148 -3.21 8.34 17.29
C THR A 148 -4.34 9.33 17.57
N MET A 149 -5.19 9.61 16.59
CA MET A 149 -6.37 10.47 16.79
C MET A 149 -7.37 9.83 17.74
N LYS A 150 -7.64 8.52 17.60
CA LYS A 150 -8.55 7.78 18.48
C LYS A 150 -8.10 7.82 19.94
N THR A 151 -6.81 7.65 20.24
CA THR A 151 -6.31 7.74 21.62
C THR A 151 -6.46 9.14 22.21
N LYS A 152 -6.36 10.18 21.38
CA LYS A 152 -6.58 11.58 21.76
C LYS A 152 -8.06 11.99 21.75
N LYS A 153 -8.97 11.12 21.31
CA LYS A 153 -10.40 11.43 21.04
C LYS A 153 -10.58 12.58 20.03
N GLU A 154 -9.67 12.65 19.07
CA GLU A 154 -9.69 13.58 17.94
C GLU A 154 -10.20 12.88 16.68
N PHE A 155 -10.56 13.68 15.67
CA PHE A 155 -11.02 13.22 14.37
C PHE A 155 -10.37 14.06 13.28
N PHE A 156 -10.16 13.49 12.11
CA PHE A 156 -9.82 14.28 10.92
C PHE A 156 -10.96 15.27 10.64
N SER A 157 -10.60 16.47 10.16
CA SER A 157 -11.63 17.38 9.66
C SER A 157 -12.28 16.79 8.40
N THR A 158 -13.55 17.10 8.14
CA THR A 158 -14.22 16.68 6.89
C THR A 158 -13.42 17.08 5.65
N SER A 159 -12.78 18.26 5.67
CA SER A 159 -11.91 18.72 4.59
C SER A 159 -10.71 17.79 4.41
N ASP A 160 -9.97 17.48 5.47
CA ASP A 160 -8.80 16.60 5.40
C ASP A 160 -9.18 15.19 4.91
N VAL A 161 -10.30 14.64 5.42
CA VAL A 161 -10.81 13.34 4.96
C VAL A 161 -11.03 13.34 3.45
N LEU A 162 -11.73 14.34 2.93
CA LEU A 162 -12.05 14.42 1.51
C LEU A 162 -10.79 14.65 0.66
N GLN A 163 -9.84 15.46 1.12
CA GLN A 163 -8.56 15.70 0.42
C GLN A 163 -7.68 14.44 0.39
N ILE A 164 -7.57 13.71 1.50
CA ILE A 164 -6.87 12.42 1.57
C ILE A 164 -7.55 11.42 0.64
N PHE A 165 -8.87 11.29 0.74
CA PHE A 165 -9.65 10.34 -0.07
C PHE A 165 -9.53 10.62 -1.57
N ARG A 166 -9.61 11.88 -1.98
CA ARG A 166 -9.44 12.28 -3.39
C ARG A 166 -8.06 11.89 -3.91
N GLN A 167 -7.01 12.07 -3.12
CA GLN A 167 -5.65 11.68 -3.50
C GLN A 167 -5.50 10.16 -3.68
N ILE A 168 -6.09 9.37 -2.79
CA ILE A 168 -6.18 7.90 -2.95
C ILE A 168 -6.89 7.57 -4.28
N CYS A 169 -8.01 8.23 -4.58
CA CYS A 169 -8.74 8.03 -5.84
C CYS A 169 -7.90 8.37 -7.07
N ALA A 170 -7.08 9.43 -7.01
CA ALA A 170 -6.21 9.82 -8.12
C ALA A 170 -5.15 8.75 -8.42
N GLY A 171 -4.50 8.20 -7.39
CA GLY A 171 -3.58 7.07 -7.55
C GLY A 171 -4.26 5.83 -8.10
N LEU A 172 -5.44 5.50 -7.58
CA LEU A 172 -6.22 4.35 -8.05
C LEU A 172 -6.68 4.51 -9.51
N LYS A 173 -7.12 5.71 -9.90
CA LYS A 173 -7.46 6.03 -11.29
C LYS A 173 -6.28 5.82 -12.23
N HIS A 174 -5.07 6.20 -11.80
CA HIS A 174 -3.87 5.95 -12.60
C HIS A 174 -3.70 4.46 -12.89
N MET A 175 -3.78 3.59 -11.87
CA MET A 175 -3.70 2.12 -12.04
C MET A 175 -4.83 1.58 -12.94
N HIS A 176 -6.06 2.05 -12.74
CA HIS A 176 -7.24 1.63 -13.50
C HIS A 176 -7.22 2.10 -14.97
N SER A 177 -6.36 3.07 -15.31
CA SER A 177 -6.24 3.63 -16.67
C SER A 177 -5.27 2.88 -17.59
N PHE A 178 -4.52 1.90 -17.07
CA PHE A 178 -3.64 1.05 -17.88
C PHE A 178 -4.45 0.17 -18.84
N ASP A 179 -3.79 -0.34 -19.88
CA ASP A 179 -4.35 -1.34 -20.79
C ASP A 179 -3.45 -2.59 -20.81
N PRO A 180 -3.87 -3.72 -20.19
CA PRO A 180 -5.11 -3.87 -19.42
C PRO A 180 -5.07 -3.11 -18.07
N PRO A 181 -6.24 -2.74 -17.49
CA PRO A 181 -6.30 -2.08 -16.19
C PRO A 181 -5.70 -2.93 -15.08
N TYR A 182 -5.07 -2.30 -14.09
CA TYR A 182 -4.57 -2.96 -12.88
C TYR A 182 -5.48 -2.65 -11.69
N ALA A 183 -5.74 -3.66 -10.85
CA ALA A 183 -6.38 -3.50 -9.55
C ALA A 183 -5.33 -3.62 -8.45
N HIS A 184 -5.47 -2.87 -7.37
CA HIS A 184 -4.58 -2.92 -6.22
C HIS A 184 -4.89 -4.12 -5.30
N ASN A 185 -6.16 -4.44 -5.12
CA ASN A 185 -6.70 -5.55 -4.32
C ASN A 185 -6.42 -5.52 -2.81
N ASP A 186 -5.76 -4.49 -2.29
CA ASP A 186 -5.47 -4.35 -0.85
C ASP A 186 -5.51 -2.89 -0.38
N ILE A 187 -6.48 -2.12 -0.89
CA ILE A 187 -6.71 -0.73 -0.46
C ILE A 187 -7.27 -0.75 0.98
N LYS A 188 -6.48 -0.21 1.91
CA LYS A 188 -6.81 -0.09 3.34
C LYS A 188 -6.01 1.05 3.97
N PRO A 189 -6.40 1.59 5.14
CA PRO A 189 -5.65 2.66 5.81
C PRO A 189 -4.18 2.32 6.11
N GLY A 190 -3.85 1.03 6.29
CA GLY A 190 -2.47 0.57 6.50
C GLY A 190 -1.57 0.68 5.26
N ASN A 191 -2.15 0.79 4.06
CA ASN A 191 -1.43 0.91 2.79
C ASN A 191 -1.52 2.33 2.20
N VAL A 192 -1.85 3.32 3.04
CA VAL A 192 -1.84 4.74 2.67
C VAL A 192 -0.85 5.45 3.57
N LEU A 193 0.27 5.90 3.03
CA LEU A 193 1.21 6.77 3.73
C LEU A 193 0.66 8.20 3.77
N ILE A 194 0.89 8.88 4.89
CA ILE A 194 0.52 10.29 5.06
C ILE A 194 1.79 11.13 5.22
N THR A 195 1.75 12.36 4.74
CA THR A 195 2.77 13.37 5.02
C THR A 195 2.12 14.73 5.26
N HIS A 196 2.40 15.31 6.42
CA HIS A 196 1.93 16.62 6.81
C HIS A 196 2.99 17.67 6.49
N ARG A 197 2.60 18.70 5.74
CA ARG A 197 3.45 19.86 5.49
C ARG A 197 2.75 21.10 6.01
N LYS A 198 3.50 21.96 6.70
CA LYS A 198 2.94 23.17 7.31
C LYS A 198 2.25 24.03 6.25
N GLY A 199 0.97 24.33 6.46
CA GLY A 199 0.17 25.15 5.57
C GLY A 199 -0.29 24.46 4.27
N GLN A 200 -0.13 23.13 4.17
CA GLN A 200 -0.63 22.34 3.05
C GLN A 200 -1.57 21.23 3.55
N PRO A 201 -2.53 20.78 2.73
CA PRO A 201 -3.31 19.58 3.03
C PRO A 201 -2.40 18.36 3.20
N PRO A 202 -2.80 17.33 3.98
CA PRO A 202 -2.05 16.09 4.08
C PRO A 202 -1.85 15.45 2.71
N LEU A 203 -0.62 15.08 2.38
CA LEU A 203 -0.29 14.31 1.18
C LEU A 203 -0.57 12.82 1.47
N ALA A 204 -1.37 12.18 0.63
CA ALA A 204 -1.69 10.76 0.75
C ALA A 204 -1.10 9.98 -0.43
N ILE A 205 -0.40 8.88 -0.11
CA ILE A 205 0.31 8.05 -1.09
C ILE A 205 -0.05 6.59 -0.84
N LEU A 206 -0.61 5.93 -1.86
CA LEU A 206 -0.84 4.48 -1.83
C LEU A 206 0.47 3.73 -1.99
N MET A 207 0.63 2.67 -1.21
CA MET A 207 1.80 1.79 -1.22
C MET A 207 1.38 0.32 -1.25
N ASP A 208 2.37 -0.57 -1.37
CA ASP A 208 2.22 -2.03 -1.32
C ASP A 208 1.46 -2.62 -2.52
N PHE A 209 2.20 -2.79 -3.62
CA PHE A 209 1.68 -3.37 -4.85
C PHE A 209 1.83 -4.90 -4.91
N GLY A 210 2.10 -5.58 -3.78
CA GLY A 210 2.30 -7.03 -3.74
C GLY A 210 1.07 -7.84 -4.16
N SER A 211 -0.13 -7.28 -3.99
CA SER A 211 -1.41 -7.88 -4.41
C SER A 211 -1.95 -7.31 -5.73
N ALA A 212 -1.23 -6.36 -6.33
CA ALA A 212 -1.68 -5.70 -7.53
C ALA A 212 -1.47 -6.59 -8.77
N ARG A 213 -2.48 -6.64 -9.63
CA ARG A 213 -2.47 -7.47 -10.85
C ARG A 213 -3.45 -6.93 -11.89
N PRO A 214 -3.44 -7.43 -13.15
CA PRO A 214 -4.49 -7.11 -14.11
C PRO A 214 -5.88 -7.32 -13.50
N ALA A 215 -6.71 -6.28 -13.53
CA ALA A 215 -7.97 -6.20 -12.81
C ALA A 215 -9.03 -7.13 -13.37
N ARG A 216 -9.08 -7.23 -14.71
CA ARG A 216 -10.16 -7.91 -15.42
C ARG A 216 -9.86 -9.39 -15.57
N ARG A 217 -10.67 -10.22 -14.92
CA ARG A 217 -10.59 -11.67 -15.00
C ARG A 217 -11.92 -12.26 -15.39
N GLN A 218 -11.89 -13.03 -16.47
CA GLN A 218 -13.02 -13.82 -16.95
C GLN A 218 -13.02 -15.15 -16.21
N ILE A 219 -14.01 -15.37 -15.34
CA ILE A 219 -14.19 -16.65 -14.66
C ILE A 219 -15.14 -17.50 -15.51
N ARG A 220 -14.70 -18.67 -15.93
CA ARG A 220 -15.40 -19.57 -16.86
C ARG A 220 -15.61 -20.97 -16.30
N SER A 221 -15.13 -21.26 -15.10
CA SER A 221 -15.34 -22.53 -14.41
C SER A 221 -15.38 -22.36 -12.89
N ARG A 222 -15.93 -23.36 -12.18
CA ARG A 222 -15.88 -23.39 -10.71
C ARG A 222 -14.45 -23.50 -10.19
N SER A 223 -13.56 -24.18 -10.91
CA SER A 223 -12.15 -24.30 -10.52
C SER A 223 -11.44 -22.94 -10.55
N GLU A 224 -11.66 -22.14 -11.60
CA GLU A 224 -11.11 -20.77 -11.67
C GLU A 224 -11.66 -19.87 -10.57
N ALA A 225 -12.95 -20.00 -10.24
CA ALA A 225 -13.57 -19.27 -9.14
C ALA A 225 -12.92 -19.62 -7.79
N LEU A 226 -12.68 -20.91 -7.53
CA LEU A 226 -12.03 -21.37 -6.30
C LEU A 226 -10.57 -20.89 -6.21
N GLN A 227 -9.81 -20.95 -7.31
CA GLN A 227 -8.44 -20.43 -7.35
C GLN A 227 -8.40 -18.92 -7.07
N LEU A 228 -9.36 -18.15 -7.60
CA LEU A 228 -9.47 -16.73 -7.32
C LEU A 228 -9.80 -16.47 -5.84
N GLN A 229 -10.72 -17.25 -5.27
CA GLN A 229 -11.10 -17.14 -3.88
C GLN A 229 -9.94 -17.48 -2.93
N GLU A 230 -9.19 -18.55 -3.21
CA GLU A 230 -8.00 -18.96 -2.47
C GLU A 230 -6.91 -17.89 -2.55
N TRP A 231 -6.61 -17.40 -3.75
CA TRP A 231 -5.67 -16.29 -3.94
C TRP A 231 -6.09 -15.05 -3.13
N ALA A 232 -7.37 -14.64 -3.19
CA ALA A 232 -7.86 -13.48 -2.46
C ALA A 232 -7.80 -13.69 -0.94
N SER A 233 -7.91 -14.95 -0.49
CA SER A 233 -7.80 -15.31 0.92
C SER A 233 -6.44 -14.98 1.51
N GLU A 234 -5.39 -15.12 0.70
CA GLU A 234 -3.99 -14.89 1.05
C GLU A 234 -3.53 -13.45 0.80
N HIS A 235 -4.05 -12.80 -0.27
CA HIS A 235 -3.51 -11.54 -0.77
C HIS A 235 -4.36 -10.30 -0.45
N CYS A 236 -5.64 -10.47 -0.10
CA CYS A 236 -6.52 -9.34 0.21
C CYS A 236 -6.84 -9.30 1.70
N SER A 237 -6.74 -8.14 2.35
CA SER A 237 -7.10 -7.99 3.76
C SER A 237 -8.60 -8.23 3.98
N ALA A 238 -8.93 -9.22 4.81
CA ALA A 238 -10.31 -9.69 5.00
C ALA A 238 -11.33 -8.56 5.29
N PRO A 239 -11.09 -7.56 6.16
CA PRO A 239 -12.08 -6.51 6.45
C PRO A 239 -12.37 -5.54 5.29
N PHE A 240 -11.49 -5.52 4.28
CA PHE A 240 -11.57 -4.64 3.11
C PHE A 240 -11.85 -5.40 1.81
N ARG A 241 -11.90 -6.75 1.87
CA ARG A 241 -12.09 -7.63 0.72
C ARG A 241 -13.53 -7.57 0.20
N ALA A 242 -13.66 -7.41 -1.13
CA ALA A 242 -14.95 -7.30 -1.81
C ALA A 242 -15.76 -8.61 -1.77
N PRO A 243 -17.11 -8.58 -1.74
CA PRO A 243 -17.98 -9.75 -1.62
C PRO A 243 -17.74 -10.84 -2.68
N GLU A 244 -17.51 -10.44 -3.93
CA GLU A 244 -17.23 -11.32 -5.07
C GLU A 244 -15.87 -12.03 -4.99
N LEU A 245 -15.04 -11.70 -3.99
CA LEU A 245 -13.80 -12.40 -3.67
C LEU A 245 -13.97 -13.35 -2.46
N TRP A 246 -15.12 -13.34 -1.79
CA TRP A 246 -15.47 -14.27 -0.71
C TRP A 246 -16.26 -15.48 -1.23
N ASP A 247 -17.29 -15.20 -2.04
CA ASP A 247 -18.06 -16.20 -2.76
C ASP A 247 -17.92 -15.92 -4.25
N CYS A 248 -16.86 -16.46 -4.84
CA CYS A 248 -16.50 -16.08 -6.19
C CYS A 248 -17.46 -16.73 -7.21
N PRO A 249 -18.18 -15.94 -8.02
CA PRO A 249 -19.18 -16.46 -8.94
C PRO A 249 -18.53 -17.32 -10.03
N SER A 250 -19.12 -18.48 -10.30
CA SER A 250 -18.77 -19.27 -11.48
C SER A 250 -19.45 -18.65 -12.70
N HIS A 251 -18.72 -18.41 -13.79
CA HIS A 251 -19.23 -17.78 -15.02
C HIS A 251 -19.59 -16.28 -14.90
N ALA A 252 -18.69 -15.50 -14.30
CA ALA A 252 -18.81 -14.04 -14.26
C ALA A 252 -17.48 -13.35 -14.52
N ASP A 253 -17.55 -12.05 -14.80
CA ASP A 253 -16.37 -11.22 -14.98
C ASP A 253 -16.12 -10.42 -13.69
N ILE A 254 -14.88 -10.52 -13.21
CA ILE A 254 -14.37 -9.68 -12.12
C ILE A 254 -13.56 -8.55 -12.75
N ASP A 255 -13.69 -7.35 -12.21
CA ASP A 255 -13.01 -6.17 -12.72
C ASP A 255 -12.50 -5.25 -11.58
N GLU A 256 -11.96 -4.09 -11.96
CA GLU A 256 -11.35 -3.11 -11.05
C GLU A 256 -12.28 -2.56 -9.96
N ARG A 257 -13.58 -2.89 -9.99
CA ARG A 257 -14.55 -2.48 -8.95
C ARG A 257 -14.38 -3.22 -7.63
N THR A 258 -13.52 -4.24 -7.56
CA THR A 258 -13.04 -4.79 -6.28
C THR A 258 -12.40 -3.69 -5.42
N ASP A 259 -11.59 -2.82 -6.03
CA ASP A 259 -10.95 -1.71 -5.32
C ASP A 259 -11.95 -0.64 -4.88
N ILE A 260 -13.06 -0.44 -5.60
CA ILE A 260 -14.10 0.53 -5.23
C ILE A 260 -14.77 0.12 -3.91
N TRP A 261 -14.97 -1.18 -3.70
CA TRP A 261 -15.44 -1.68 -2.41
C TRP A 261 -14.43 -1.39 -1.30
N SER A 262 -13.16 -1.77 -1.50
CA SER A 262 -12.08 -1.54 -0.53
C SER A 262 -11.88 -0.05 -0.23
N LEU A 263 -12.10 0.82 -1.21
CA LEU A 263 -12.08 2.26 -1.10
C LEU A 263 -13.23 2.78 -0.21
N GLY A 264 -14.45 2.24 -0.36
CA GLY A 264 -15.57 2.53 0.53
C GLY A 264 -15.32 2.11 1.98
N CYS A 265 -14.74 0.92 2.18
CA CYS A 265 -14.30 0.46 3.50
C CYS A 265 -13.22 1.36 4.09
N THR A 266 -12.28 1.80 3.26
CA THR A 266 -11.20 2.70 3.66
C THR A 266 -11.74 4.06 4.08
N LEU A 267 -12.68 4.65 3.32
CA LEU A 267 -13.32 5.91 3.72
C LEU A 267 -14.01 5.78 5.07
N TYR A 268 -14.79 4.71 5.28
CA TYR A 268 -15.40 4.44 6.58
C TYR A 268 -14.34 4.35 7.70
N ALA A 269 -13.24 3.63 7.46
CA ALA A 269 -12.18 3.47 8.42
C ALA A 269 -11.41 4.77 8.72
N ILE A 270 -11.32 5.71 7.78
CA ILE A 270 -10.81 7.05 8.02
C ILE A 270 -11.72 7.81 9.00
N LEU A 271 -13.03 7.71 8.82
CA LEU A 271 -14.00 8.38 9.69
C LEU A 271 -13.97 7.81 11.11
N TYR A 272 -13.92 6.48 11.25
CA TYR A 272 -14.26 5.80 12.51
C TYR A 272 -13.12 4.96 13.11
N GLY A 273 -11.97 4.89 12.44
CA GLY A 273 -10.78 4.19 12.92
C GLY A 273 -10.88 2.66 12.90
N VAL A 274 -11.87 2.09 12.21
CA VAL A 274 -12.12 0.65 12.07
C VAL A 274 -12.92 0.39 10.79
N SER A 275 -12.81 -0.79 10.17
CA SER A 275 -13.61 -1.11 8.98
C SER A 275 -15.12 -1.15 9.28
N PRO A 276 -16.00 -0.96 8.27
CA PRO A 276 -17.45 -0.94 8.48
C PRO A 276 -17.99 -2.25 9.06
N PHE A 277 -17.41 -3.38 8.66
CA PHE A 277 -17.88 -4.70 9.05
C PHE A 277 -17.36 -5.14 10.41
N GLU A 278 -16.11 -4.80 10.76
CA GLU A 278 -15.62 -4.98 12.13
C GLU A 278 -16.41 -4.10 13.11
N TYR A 279 -16.74 -2.87 12.72
CA TYR A 279 -17.60 -2.00 13.53
C TYR A 279 -19.00 -2.60 13.75
N ALA A 280 -19.61 -3.14 12.68
CA ALA A 280 -20.94 -3.71 12.76
C ALA A 280 -21.02 -4.94 13.68
N LEU A 281 -19.97 -5.76 13.69
CA LEU A 281 -19.86 -6.94 14.55
C LEU A 281 -19.64 -6.56 16.03
N GLY A 282 -18.83 -5.53 16.29
CA GLY A 282 -18.55 -5.06 17.66
C GLY A 282 -18.15 -6.21 18.60
N GLU A 283 -18.64 -6.16 19.85
CA GLU A 283 -18.44 -7.23 20.83
C GLU A 283 -19.40 -8.43 20.63
N SER A 284 -20.44 -8.27 19.82
CA SER A 284 -21.46 -9.31 19.61
C SER A 284 -20.90 -10.56 18.93
N GLY A 285 -19.71 -10.45 18.32
CA GLY A 285 -19.11 -11.52 17.54
C GLY A 285 -19.90 -11.84 16.28
N GLY A 286 -19.42 -12.80 15.50
CA GLY A 286 -20.05 -13.22 14.25
C GLY A 286 -19.05 -13.43 13.13
N SER A 287 -19.56 -13.83 11.96
CA SER A 287 -18.72 -14.06 10.79
C SER A 287 -18.54 -12.75 10.00
N LEU A 288 -17.29 -12.29 9.90
CA LEU A 288 -16.90 -11.15 9.06
C LEU A 288 -17.33 -11.35 7.60
N GLN A 289 -17.19 -12.57 7.09
CA GLN A 289 -17.64 -12.92 5.74
C GLN A 289 -19.16 -12.69 5.59
N LEU A 290 -19.97 -13.14 6.55
CA LEU A 290 -21.43 -12.94 6.48
C LEU A 290 -21.81 -11.46 6.59
N ALA A 291 -21.10 -10.68 7.41
CA ALA A 291 -21.33 -9.24 7.49
C ALA A 291 -21.01 -8.53 6.16
N ILE A 292 -19.92 -8.93 5.50
CA ILE A 292 -19.50 -8.40 4.19
C ILE A 292 -20.51 -8.76 3.09
N VAL A 293 -20.82 -10.06 2.94
CA VAL A 293 -21.69 -10.55 1.85
C VAL A 293 -23.11 -9.99 1.98
N ASN A 294 -23.61 -9.79 3.20
CA ASN A 294 -24.92 -9.20 3.45
C ASN A 294 -24.90 -7.67 3.62
N VAL A 295 -23.75 -7.03 3.45
CA VAL A 295 -23.57 -5.56 3.57
C VAL A 295 -24.12 -5.01 4.90
N GLN A 296 -23.75 -5.65 6.00
CA GLN A 296 -24.15 -5.23 7.34
C GLN A 296 -23.29 -4.04 7.79
N ILE A 297 -23.81 -2.83 7.59
CA ILE A 297 -23.15 -1.59 8.01
C ILE A 297 -23.95 -0.99 9.18
N LYS A 298 -23.23 -0.56 10.21
CA LYS A 298 -23.78 0.26 11.30
C LYS A 298 -23.04 1.60 11.32
N TRP A 299 -23.73 2.64 11.75
CA TRP A 299 -23.15 3.98 11.90
C TRP A 299 -23.05 4.33 13.39
N PRO A 300 -21.98 5.00 13.83
CA PRO A 300 -21.89 5.45 15.22
C PRO A 300 -23.06 6.37 15.60
N ALA A 301 -23.85 5.93 16.59
CA ALA A 301 -24.98 6.68 17.12
C ALA A 301 -24.50 7.65 18.20
N GLY A 302 -24.91 8.91 18.13
CA GLY A 302 -24.61 9.92 19.13
C GLY A 302 -25.29 11.26 18.85
N PRO A 303 -25.46 12.12 19.88
CA PRO A 303 -26.19 13.39 19.75
C PRO A 303 -25.50 14.42 18.83
N LYS A 304 -24.22 14.21 18.49
CA LYS A 304 -23.45 15.01 17.53
C LYS A 304 -22.53 14.08 16.72
N PRO A 305 -22.96 13.56 15.55
CA PRO A 305 -22.07 12.78 14.70
C PRO A 305 -20.90 13.66 14.22
N PRO A 306 -19.66 13.15 14.20
CA PRO A 306 -18.48 13.94 13.83
C PRO A 306 -18.44 14.29 12.34
N TYR A 307 -19.23 13.63 11.49
CA TYR A 307 -19.22 13.81 10.04
C TYR A 307 -20.63 13.97 9.46
N PRO A 308 -20.77 14.73 8.35
CA PRO A 308 -22.03 14.87 7.61
C PRO A 308 -22.57 13.54 7.05
N ASP A 309 -23.90 13.41 7.03
CA ASP A 309 -24.63 12.27 6.43
C ASP A 309 -24.29 12.04 4.94
N ALA A 310 -23.89 13.11 4.23
CA ALA A 310 -23.43 13.00 2.85
C ALA A 310 -22.25 12.03 2.68
N LEU A 311 -21.36 11.89 3.69
CA LEU A 311 -20.27 10.91 3.63
C LEU A 311 -20.78 9.48 3.86
N HIS A 312 -21.84 9.29 4.65
CA HIS A 312 -22.48 7.97 4.81
C HIS A 312 -23.09 7.52 3.51
N GLN A 313 -23.85 8.40 2.84
CA GLN A 313 -24.42 8.13 1.52
C GLN A 313 -23.34 7.80 0.50
N PHE A 314 -22.20 8.51 0.54
CA PHE A 314 -21.09 8.26 -0.36
C PHE A 314 -20.45 6.88 -0.14
N ILE A 315 -20.24 6.49 1.12
CA ILE A 315 -19.77 5.14 1.48
C ILE A 315 -20.77 4.07 1.02
N THR A 316 -22.06 4.26 1.28
CA THR A 316 -23.12 3.33 0.86
C THR A 316 -23.15 3.15 -0.66
N TRP A 317 -22.89 4.20 -1.44
CA TRP A 317 -22.82 4.11 -2.90
C TRP A 317 -21.65 3.25 -3.40
N MET A 318 -20.52 3.25 -2.69
CA MET A 318 -19.39 2.36 -3.00
C MET A 318 -19.61 0.92 -2.52
N LEU A 319 -20.25 0.74 -1.36
CA LEU A 319 -20.47 -0.57 -0.73
C LEU A 319 -21.70 -1.30 -1.27
N GLN A 320 -21.82 -1.37 -2.60
CA GLN A 320 -22.84 -2.20 -3.24
C GLN A 320 -22.36 -3.65 -3.35
N PRO A 321 -23.17 -4.66 -2.97
CA PRO A 321 -22.73 -6.05 -2.97
C PRO A 321 -22.43 -6.52 -4.39
N GLN A 322 -23.31 -6.21 -5.34
CA GLN A 322 -23.12 -6.53 -6.74
C GLN A 322 -22.12 -5.55 -7.38
N ALA A 323 -20.97 -6.05 -7.83
CA ALA A 323 -19.94 -5.22 -8.48
C ALA A 323 -20.48 -4.42 -9.68
N ALA A 324 -21.43 -5.00 -10.43
CA ALA A 324 -22.03 -4.39 -11.61
C ALA A 324 -22.67 -3.01 -11.37
N VAL A 325 -23.19 -2.75 -10.16
CA VAL A 325 -23.86 -1.50 -9.81
C VAL A 325 -22.96 -0.53 -9.03
N ARG A 326 -21.73 -0.93 -8.70
CA ARG A 326 -20.75 -0.02 -8.09
C ARG A 326 -20.33 1.05 -9.11
N PRO A 327 -20.13 2.29 -8.66
CA PRO A 327 -19.53 3.33 -9.50
C PRO A 327 -18.14 2.95 -9.97
N ARG A 328 -17.68 3.61 -11.04
CA ARG A 328 -16.28 3.56 -11.46
C ARG A 328 -15.49 4.67 -10.77
N ILE A 329 -14.16 4.57 -10.83
CA ILE A 329 -13.27 5.52 -10.17
C ILE A 329 -13.48 6.97 -10.65
N ASP A 330 -13.84 7.17 -11.92
CA ASP A 330 -14.17 8.49 -12.46
C ASP A 330 -15.43 9.09 -11.81
N ASP A 331 -16.46 8.28 -11.58
CA ASP A 331 -17.69 8.71 -10.91
C ASP A 331 -17.42 9.12 -9.46
N ILE A 332 -16.55 8.36 -8.78
CA ILE A 332 -16.09 8.65 -7.41
C ILE A 332 -15.33 9.96 -7.35
N ILE A 333 -14.42 10.22 -8.30
CA ILE A 333 -13.64 11.46 -8.35
C ILE A 333 -14.57 12.68 -8.55
N ILE A 334 -15.52 12.59 -9.49
CA ILE A 334 -16.50 13.66 -9.71
C ILE A 334 -17.31 13.93 -8.43
N HIS A 335 -17.69 12.88 -7.69
CA HIS A 335 -18.47 13.03 -6.48
C HIS A 335 -17.65 13.64 -5.33
N VAL A 336 -16.42 13.18 -5.09
CA VAL A 336 -15.57 13.75 -4.02
C VAL A 336 -15.22 15.21 -4.31
N ASP A 337 -14.97 15.60 -5.56
CA ASP A 337 -14.70 17.00 -5.92
C ASP A 337 -15.90 17.93 -5.61
N LYS A 338 -17.13 17.43 -5.80
CA LYS A 338 -18.36 18.14 -5.39
C LYS A 338 -18.47 18.27 -3.87
N LEU A 339 -18.15 17.22 -3.12
CA LEU A 339 -18.15 17.25 -1.65
C LEU A 339 -17.08 18.20 -1.11
N ILE A 340 -15.87 18.19 -1.69
CA ILE A 340 -14.81 19.14 -1.37
C ILE A 340 -15.33 20.56 -1.58
N SER A 341 -15.92 20.86 -2.73
CA SER A 341 -16.46 22.20 -3.02
C SER A 341 -17.54 22.63 -2.03
N LYS A 342 -18.36 21.68 -1.56
CA LYS A 342 -19.45 21.91 -0.60
C LYS A 342 -18.95 22.17 0.82
N PHE A 343 -17.88 21.52 1.24
CA PHE A 343 -17.38 21.54 2.63
C PHE A 343 -16.05 22.30 2.80
N SER A 344 -15.53 22.94 1.74
CA SER A 344 -14.38 23.85 1.81
C SER A 344 -14.77 25.32 2.04
N GLN A 345 -16.08 25.61 2.08
CA GLN A 345 -16.65 26.89 2.51
C GLN A 345 -17.06 26.79 3.97
#